data_AF-A0A0M3JL77-F1
#
_entry.id   AF-A0A0M3JL77-F1
#
_cell.length_a   1.000
_cell.length_b   1.000
_cell.length_c   1.000
_cell.angle_alpha   90.00
_cell.angle_beta   90.00
_cell.angle_gamma   90.00
#
_symmetry.space_group_name_H-M   'P 1'
#
loop_
_entity.id
_entity.type
_entity.pdbx_description
1 polymer ?
#
loop_
_entity_poly.entity_id
_entity_poly.type
_entity_poly.pdbx_seq_one_letter_code
_entity_poly.pdbx_strand_id
1 'polypeptide(L)'
;LGLMDVYVRPLLKMQSDLQPLSDLIPTEGRTGGNADTRGLKIPGKPKQQKGWDVEWEIEDDVALLRGIYRYGLGSWEAIKMDPDYGLIDKISDHRQRAISVYQRMTTIV
;
A
#
# COMPACT_ATOMS: atom_id res chain seq x y z
N LEU A 1 -11.09 28.76 17.46
CA LEU A 1 -10.40 28.08 16.34
C LEU A 1 -9.25 27.31 16.95
N GLY A 2 -9.37 25.98 17.04
CA GLY A 2 -8.42 25.13 17.75
C GLY A 2 -7.10 25.01 17.00
N LEU A 3 -6.00 25.21 17.71
CA LEU A 3 -4.67 24.85 17.21
C LEU A 3 -4.60 23.32 17.16
N MET A 4 -4.49 22.75 15.97
CA MET A 4 -4.17 21.32 15.79
C MET A 4 -2.65 21.19 15.81
N ASP A 5 -2.13 20.46 16.80
CA ASP A 5 -0.72 20.07 16.81
C ASP A 5 -0.48 19.01 15.73
N VAL A 6 0.25 19.40 14.69
CA VAL A 6 0.65 18.50 13.61
C VAL A 6 2.05 17.97 13.87
N TYR A 7 2.17 16.65 14.01
CA TYR A 7 3.46 15.97 14.12
C TYR A 7 4.14 15.90 12.75
N VAL A 8 4.94 16.92 12.44
CA VAL A 8 5.57 17.09 11.12
C VAL A 8 6.53 15.95 10.76
N ARG A 9 7.33 15.45 11.71
CA ARG A 9 8.35 14.43 11.43
C ARG A 9 7.74 13.09 10.94
N PRO A 10 6.73 12.50 11.63
CA PRO A 10 6.04 11.32 11.11
C PRO A 10 5.40 11.55 9.74
N LEU A 11 4.80 12.72 9.51
CA LEU A 11 4.17 13.06 8.24
C LEU A 11 5.17 13.08 7.08
N LEU A 12 6.34 13.71 7.28
CA LEU A 12 7.40 13.74 6.29
C LEU A 12 7.98 12.35 6.02
N LYS A 13 8.13 11.52 7.05
CA LYS A 13 8.56 10.12 6.87
C LYS A 13 7.56 9.34 6.03
N MET A 14 6.26 9.47 6.33
CA MET A 14 5.20 8.82 5.56
C MET A 14 5.19 9.26 4.10
N GLN A 15 5.36 10.57 3.85
CA GLN A 15 5.47 11.09 2.49
C GLN A 15 6.70 10.53 1.76
N SER A 16 7.86 10.49 2.43
CA SER A 16 9.08 9.89 1.86
C SER A 16 8.89 8.41 1.50
N ASP A 17 8.14 7.65 2.30
CA ASP A 17 7.92 6.22 2.07
C ASP A 17 6.95 5.94 0.91
N LEU A 18 6.03 6.87 0.65
CA LEU A 18 5.04 6.73 -0.44
C LEU A 18 5.55 7.28 -1.78
N GLN A 19 6.64 8.05 -1.77
CA GLN A 19 7.18 8.68 -2.97
C GLN A 19 7.55 7.66 -4.07
N PRO A 20 8.27 6.55 -3.79
CA PRO A 20 8.66 5.64 -4.85
C PRO A 20 7.45 4.91 -5.46
N LEU A 21 6.38 4.66 -4.68
CA LEU A 21 5.11 4.15 -5.21
C LEU A 21 4.45 5.16 -6.17
N SER A 22 4.46 6.45 -5.82
CA SER A 22 3.92 7.51 -6.69
C SER A 22 4.70 7.60 -8.01
N ASP A 23 6.03 7.45 -7.96
CA ASP A 23 6.90 7.54 -9.13
C ASP A 23 6.74 6.33 -10.07
N LEU A 24 6.37 5.16 -9.54
CA LEU A 24 6.10 3.95 -10.31
C LEU A 24 4.80 4.00 -11.12
N ILE A 25 3.87 4.89 -10.76
CA ILE A 25 2.56 4.96 -11.38
C ILE A 25 2.59 6.02 -12.49
N PRO A 26 2.33 5.64 -13.75
CA PRO A 26 2.29 6.59 -14.86
C PRO A 26 1.31 7.73 -14.56
N THR A 27 1.77 8.96 -14.77
CA THR A 27 0.93 10.16 -14.65
C THR A 27 0.00 10.34 -15.84
N GLU A 28 0.28 9.65 -16.95
CA GLU A 28 -0.50 9.69 -18.17
C GLU A 28 -1.85 8.98 -17.99
N GLY A 29 -2.95 9.69 -18.25
CA GLY A 29 -4.31 9.16 -18.06
C GLY A 29 -4.89 9.33 -16.65
N ARG A 30 -4.26 10.12 -15.76
CA ARG A 30 -4.82 10.44 -14.43
C ARG A 30 -6.07 11.32 -14.57
N THR A 31 -7.26 10.74 -14.44
CA THR A 31 -8.54 11.46 -14.37
C THR A 31 -9.07 11.48 -12.94
N GLY A 32 -9.27 12.67 -12.37
CA GLY A 32 -9.92 12.85 -11.07
C GLY A 32 -9.18 12.23 -9.88
N GLY A 33 -7.85 12.13 -9.95
CA GLY A 33 -7.02 11.54 -8.88
C GLY A 33 -6.83 10.02 -8.99
N ASN A 34 -7.55 9.34 -9.88
CA ASN A 34 -7.36 7.93 -10.15
C ASN A 34 -6.47 7.75 -11.39
N ALA A 35 -5.29 7.15 -11.19
CA ALA A 35 -4.44 6.66 -12.26
C ALA A 35 -4.77 5.18 -12.55
N ASP A 36 -4.57 4.72 -13.78
CA ASP A 36 -4.68 3.29 -14.08
C ASP A 36 -3.49 2.54 -13.48
N THR A 37 -3.74 1.88 -12.35
CA THR A 37 -2.72 1.10 -11.64
C THR A 37 -2.68 -0.36 -12.06
N ARG A 38 -3.51 -0.80 -13.02
CA ARG A 38 -3.54 -2.20 -13.49
C ARG A 38 -2.22 -2.63 -14.13
N GLY A 39 -1.47 -1.67 -14.68
CA GLY A 39 -0.14 -1.87 -15.25
C GLY A 39 1.01 -1.76 -14.26
N LEU A 40 0.75 -1.60 -12.96
CA LEU A 40 1.81 -1.45 -11.94
C LEU A 40 2.73 -2.68 -11.95
N LYS A 41 4.03 -2.45 -12.06
CA LYS A 41 5.06 -3.49 -11.99
C LYS A 41 6.02 -3.16 -10.86
N ILE A 42 6.23 -4.13 -9.99
CA ILE A 42 7.22 -4.02 -8.93
C ILE A 42 8.62 -4.17 -9.55
N PRO A 43 9.54 -3.24 -9.30
CA PRO A 43 10.91 -3.38 -9.76
C PRO A 43 11.61 -4.52 -9.02
N GLY A 44 12.17 -5.48 -9.76
CA GLY A 44 12.95 -6.58 -9.20
C GLY A 44 12.09 -7.69 -8.56
N LYS A 45 12.69 -8.42 -7.62
CA LYS A 45 12.04 -9.52 -6.88
C LYS A 45 12.04 -9.20 -5.39
N PRO A 46 10.88 -8.85 -4.81
CA PRO A 46 10.76 -8.69 -3.36
C PRO A 46 11.25 -9.95 -2.64
N LYS A 47 11.82 -9.77 -1.45
CA LYS A 47 12.15 -10.92 -0.59
C LYS A 47 10.88 -11.71 -0.32
N GLN A 48 10.94 -13.03 -0.33
CA GLN A 48 9.76 -13.83 0.02
C GLN A 48 9.33 -13.55 1.46
N GLN A 49 8.02 -13.41 1.68
CA GLN A 49 7.49 -13.23 3.02
C GLN A 49 7.64 -14.53 3.82
N LYS A 50 8.10 -14.43 5.07
CA LYS A 50 8.29 -15.58 5.96
C LYS A 50 7.51 -15.38 7.25
N GLY A 51 6.94 -16.47 7.78
CA GLY A 51 6.25 -16.47 9.07
C GLY A 51 4.84 -15.87 9.03
N TRP A 52 4.24 -15.71 7.85
CA TRP A 52 2.80 -15.44 7.73
C TRP A 52 2.04 -16.77 7.66
N ASP A 53 0.84 -16.76 8.22
CA ASP A 53 -0.13 -17.87 8.18
C ASP A 53 -0.92 -17.94 6.86
N VAL A 54 -0.65 -17.01 5.93
CA VAL A 54 -1.22 -16.99 4.59
C VAL A 54 -0.11 -17.04 3.55
N GLU A 55 -0.40 -17.66 2.42
CA GLU A 55 0.41 -17.55 1.22
C GLU A 55 0.32 -16.12 0.65
N TRP A 56 1.48 -15.56 0.34
CA TRP A 56 1.62 -14.20 -0.14
C TRP A 56 2.64 -14.14 -1.27
N GLU A 57 2.14 -13.84 -2.46
CA GLU A 57 2.90 -13.82 -3.69
C GLU A 57 3.04 -12.39 -4.24
N ILE A 58 3.76 -12.24 -5.35
CA ILE A 58 4.02 -10.93 -5.95
C ILE A 58 2.74 -10.24 -6.44
N GLU A 59 1.73 -11.01 -6.83
CA GLU A 59 0.41 -10.48 -7.21
C GLU A 59 -0.29 -9.81 -6.03
N ASP A 60 -0.10 -10.35 -4.82
CA ASP A 60 -0.63 -9.76 -3.58
C ASP A 60 0.09 -8.45 -3.24
N ASP A 61 1.40 -8.40 -3.48
CA ASP A 61 2.18 -7.15 -3.36
C ASP A 61 1.65 -6.08 -4.31
N VAL A 62 1.39 -6.43 -5.58
CA VAL A 62 0.83 -5.50 -6.56
C VAL A 62 -0.57 -5.05 -6.14
N ALA A 63 -1.44 -5.97 -5.73
CA ALA A 63 -2.79 -5.65 -5.26
C ALA A 63 -2.77 -4.71 -4.05
N LEU A 64 -1.88 -4.97 -3.08
CA LEU A 64 -1.67 -4.12 -1.91
C LEU A 64 -1.25 -2.71 -2.30
N LEU A 65 -0.24 -2.56 -3.16
CA LEU A 65 0.27 -1.25 -3.60
C LEU A 65 -0.78 -0.46 -4.38
N ARG A 66 -1.56 -1.14 -5.25
CA ARG A 66 -2.70 -0.53 -5.94
C ARG A 66 -3.75 -0.02 -4.96
N GLY A 67 -4.05 -0.82 -3.93
CA GLY A 67 -4.95 -0.45 -2.84
C GLY A 67 -4.46 0.76 -2.05
N ILE A 68 -3.18 0.79 -1.64
CA ILE A 68 -2.57 1.92 -0.93
C ILE A 68 -2.65 3.20 -1.78
N TYR A 69 -2.38 3.11 -3.07
CA TYR A 69 -2.49 4.25 -3.96
C TYR A 69 -3.93 4.77 -4.08
N ARG A 70 -4.92 3.86 -4.19
CA ARG A 70 -6.34 4.20 -4.37
C ARG A 70 -7.00 4.73 -3.10
N TYR A 71 -6.82 4.03 -1.99
CA TYR A 71 -7.54 4.26 -0.73
C TYR A 71 -6.72 5.01 0.32
N GLY A 72 -5.41 5.11 0.11
CA GLY A 72 -4.47 5.71 1.06
C GLY A 72 -3.84 4.69 2.01
N LEU A 73 -2.66 5.05 2.52
CA LEU A 73 -1.95 4.26 3.51
C LEU A 73 -2.74 4.21 4.83
N GLY A 74 -2.93 3.02 5.38
CA GLY A 74 -3.71 2.83 6.61
C GLY A 74 -5.18 2.49 6.37
N SER A 75 -5.69 2.63 5.15
CA SER A 75 -7.08 2.28 4.77
C SER A 75 -7.26 0.78 4.54
N TRP A 76 -6.74 -0.06 5.45
CA TRP A 76 -6.64 -1.51 5.26
C TRP A 76 -7.97 -2.20 5.07
N GLU A 77 -9.01 -1.77 5.79
CA GLU A 77 -10.34 -2.36 5.65
C GLU A 77 -10.93 -2.08 4.27
N ALA A 78 -10.76 -0.86 3.73
CA ALA A 78 -11.21 -0.52 2.39
C ALA A 78 -10.43 -1.30 1.32
N ILE A 79 -9.11 -1.46 1.50
CA ILE A 79 -8.25 -2.25 0.59
C ILE A 79 -8.65 -3.73 0.61
N LYS A 80 -8.87 -4.29 1.81
CA LYS A 80 -9.27 -5.69 2.01
C LYS A 80 -10.62 -5.99 1.37
N MET A 81 -11.57 -5.06 1.49
CA MET A 81 -12.96 -5.24 1.02
C MET A 81 -13.14 -4.95 -0.48
N ASP A 82 -12.13 -4.42 -1.18
CA ASP A 82 -12.19 -4.23 -2.63
C ASP A 82 -12.02 -5.59 -3.34
N PRO A 83 -13.05 -6.11 -4.02
CA PRO A 83 -12.98 -7.40 -4.70
C PRO A 83 -11.96 -7.42 -5.85
N ASP A 84 -11.57 -6.25 -6.37
CA ASP A 84 -10.55 -6.15 -7.44
C ASP A 84 -9.14 -6.57 -6.95
N TYR A 85 -8.93 -6.66 -5.64
CA TYR A 85 -7.62 -6.97 -5.04
C TYR A 85 -7.51 -8.39 -4.48
N GLY A 86 -8.62 -9.06 -4.18
CA GLY A 86 -8.58 -10.45 -3.68
C GLY A 86 -7.89 -10.61 -2.32
N LEU A 87 -7.87 -9.56 -1.49
CA LEU A 87 -7.14 -9.53 -0.21
C LEU A 87 -8.00 -9.85 1.02
N ILE A 88 -9.28 -10.18 0.82
CA ILE A 88 -10.29 -10.32 1.89
C ILE A 88 -9.89 -11.32 2.98
N ASP A 89 -9.30 -12.46 2.59
CA ASP A 89 -8.83 -13.50 3.51
C ASP A 89 -7.34 -13.37 3.85
N LYS A 90 -6.64 -12.40 3.24
CA LYS A 90 -5.19 -12.21 3.39
C LYS A 90 -4.82 -11.07 4.32
N ILE A 91 -5.64 -10.02 4.41
CA ILE A 91 -5.46 -8.92 5.35
C ILE A 91 -6.40 -9.13 6.54
N SER A 92 -5.83 -9.41 7.72
CA SER A 92 -6.57 -9.48 8.97
C SER A 92 -6.50 -8.16 9.75
N ASP A 93 -7.57 -7.83 10.47
CA ASP A 93 -7.71 -6.61 11.31
C ASP A 93 -6.83 -6.64 12.58
N HIS A 94 -6.03 -7.71 12.76
CA HIS A 94 -5.06 -7.75 13.83
C HIS A 94 -3.99 -6.67 13.61
N ARG A 95 -3.83 -5.77 14.60
CA ARG A 95 -2.86 -4.66 14.60
C ARG A 95 -1.43 -5.07 14.17
N GLN A 96 -1.05 -6.33 14.42
CA GLN A 96 0.23 -6.91 13.99
C GLN A 96 0.35 -7.07 12.46
N ARG A 97 -0.75 -7.40 11.76
CA ARG A 97 -0.80 -7.56 10.30
C ARG A 97 -0.62 -6.22 9.59
N ALA A 98 -1.28 -5.17 10.07
CA ALA A 98 -1.15 -3.81 9.53
C ALA A 98 0.31 -3.31 9.57
N ILE A 99 1.04 -3.60 10.66
CA ILE A 99 2.47 -3.28 10.77
C ILE A 99 3.29 -4.09 9.76
N SER A 100 3.03 -5.40 9.63
CA SER A 100 3.75 -6.23 8.67
C SER A 100 3.45 -5.86 7.22
N VAL A 101 2.24 -5.41 6.90
CA VAL A 101 1.83 -4.90 5.58
C VAL A 101 2.52 -3.57 5.27
N TYR A 102 2.63 -2.67 6.24
CA TYR A 102 3.42 -1.44 6.09
C TYR A 102 4.91 -1.72 5.87
N GLN A 103 5.50 -2.63 6.66
CA GLN A 103 6.89 -3.07 6.47
C GLN A 103 7.11 -3.71 5.09
N ARG A 104 6.13 -4.52 4.63
CA ARG A 104 6.14 -5.14 3.32
C ARG A 104 6.20 -4.08 2.22
N MET A 105 5.32 -3.09 2.27
CA MET A 105 5.33 -1.95 1.34
C MET A 105 6.71 -1.26 1.31
N THR A 106 7.29 -0.89 2.47
CA THR A 106 8.62 -0.22 2.52
C THR A 106 9.79 -1.07 2.00
N THR A 107 9.60 -2.38 1.85
CA THR A 107 10.64 -3.28 1.32
C THR A 107 10.51 -3.47 -0.20
N ILE A 108 9.34 -3.16 -0.76
CA ILE A 108 9.03 -3.35 -2.17
C ILE A 108 9.37 -2.09 -2.99
N VAL A 109 9.02 -0.92 -2.45
CA VAL A 109 9.23 0.39 -3.09
C VAL A 109 10.40 1.11 -2.44
#